data_AF-A0A1F6RZW3-F1
#
_entry.id   AF-A0A1F6RZW3-F1
#
_cell.length_a   1.000
_cell.length_b   1.000
_cell.length_c   1.000
_cell.angle_alpha   90.00
_cell.angle_beta   90.00
_cell.angle_gamma   90.00
#
_symmetry.space_group_name_H-M   'P 1'
#
loop_
_entity.id
_entity.type
_entity.pdbx_description
1 polymer ?
#
loop_
_entity_poly.entity_id
_entity_poly.type
_entity_poly.pdbx_seq_one_letter_code
_entity_poly.pdbx_strand_id
1 'polypeptide(L)'
;MNQGYKNLSEKDLNRLFAKTRFKLSDDQMDTVEFALWHIYYVERSLGDVLVKILKGGIKSNDGSYEELIEYLIDRLFFTEKINIFEKASSTNRPKNLLKYLRKINNIRNDVYHGRIDNLKYDGKNLTSRETKEKLIDDLDSALNDAVEIENKAL
;
A
#
# COMPACT_ATOMS: atom_id res chain seq x y z
N MET A 1 26.74 -21.00 -18.46
CA MET A 1 26.14 -19.83 -17.77
C MET A 1 26.57 -18.58 -18.53
N ASN A 2 25.62 -17.81 -19.08
CA ASN A 2 25.88 -16.71 -20.01
C ASN A 2 26.68 -15.57 -19.35
N GLN A 3 27.76 -15.14 -20.01
CA GLN A 3 28.61 -14.00 -19.59
C GLN A 3 27.92 -12.62 -19.70
N GLY A 4 26.70 -12.55 -20.25
CA GLY A 4 26.00 -11.29 -20.53
C GLY A 4 25.51 -10.50 -19.31
N TYR A 5 25.45 -11.10 -18.12
CA TYR A 5 25.01 -10.39 -16.90
C TYR A 5 26.09 -9.51 -16.26
N LYS A 6 27.38 -9.75 -16.57
CA LYS A 6 28.51 -9.11 -15.88
C LYS A 6 28.66 -7.60 -16.16
N ASN A 7 28.05 -7.11 -17.25
CA ASN A 7 28.17 -5.72 -17.69
C ASN A 7 26.87 -4.92 -17.54
N LEU A 8 25.82 -5.50 -16.95
CA LEU A 8 24.56 -4.81 -16.71
C LEU A 8 24.67 -3.93 -15.45
N SER A 9 23.99 -2.79 -15.45
CA SER A 9 23.75 -2.08 -14.20
C SER A 9 22.92 -2.95 -13.24
N GLU A 10 23.01 -2.72 -11.94
CA GLU A 10 22.20 -3.46 -10.95
C GLU A 10 20.71 -3.37 -11.27
N LYS A 11 20.24 -2.19 -11.71
CA LYS A 11 18.85 -1.96 -12.13
C LYS A 11 18.49 -2.85 -13.32
N ASP A 12 19.33 -2.89 -14.35
CA ASP A 12 19.07 -3.69 -15.55
C ASP A 12 19.11 -5.17 -15.26
N LEU A 13 20.00 -5.63 -14.37
CA LEU A 13 20.06 -7.00 -13.90
C LEU A 13 18.76 -7.40 -13.20
N ASN A 14 18.28 -6.57 -12.27
CA ASN A 14 17.05 -6.82 -11.52
C ASN A 14 15.83 -6.91 -12.45
N ARG A 15 15.70 -5.97 -13.39
CA ARG A 15 14.61 -5.97 -14.37
C ARG A 15 14.72 -7.16 -15.32
N LEU A 16 15.92 -7.50 -15.78
CA LEU A 16 16.12 -8.66 -16.66
C LEU A 16 15.74 -9.96 -15.98
N PHE A 17 16.09 -10.14 -14.71
CA PHE A 17 15.67 -11.30 -13.91
C PHE A 17 14.14 -11.41 -13.85
N ALA A 18 13.46 -10.33 -13.44
CA ALA A 18 12.00 -10.31 -13.29
C ALA A 18 11.30 -10.54 -14.64
N LYS A 19 11.66 -9.78 -15.67
CA LYS A 19 11.10 -9.90 -17.03
C LYS A 19 11.27 -11.32 -17.59
N THR A 20 12.45 -11.92 -17.41
CA THR A 20 12.70 -13.28 -17.91
C THR A 20 11.89 -14.32 -17.14
N ARG A 21 11.84 -14.22 -15.81
CA ARG A 21 11.21 -15.22 -14.95
C ARG A 21 9.69 -15.20 -15.03
N PHE A 22 9.11 -14.02 -15.22
CA PHE A 22 7.67 -13.76 -15.23
C PHE A 22 7.13 -13.41 -16.62
N LYS A 23 7.98 -13.41 -17.66
CA LYS A 23 7.63 -13.09 -19.06
C LYS A 23 6.94 -11.73 -19.22
N LEU A 24 7.47 -10.71 -18.55
CA LEU A 24 6.89 -9.37 -18.53
C LEU A 24 7.40 -8.51 -19.70
N SER A 25 6.50 -7.74 -20.29
CA SER A 25 6.85 -6.59 -21.13
C SER A 25 7.45 -5.45 -20.27
N ASP A 26 8.04 -4.44 -20.91
CA ASP A 26 8.53 -3.26 -20.20
C ASP A 26 7.39 -2.51 -19.49
N ASP A 27 6.25 -2.33 -20.16
CA ASP A 27 5.07 -1.68 -19.59
C ASP A 27 4.54 -2.44 -18.36
N GLN A 28 4.54 -3.78 -18.42
CA GLN A 28 4.14 -4.61 -17.28
C GLN A 28 5.15 -4.49 -16.13
N MET A 29 6.45 -4.46 -16.42
CA MET A 29 7.49 -4.26 -15.40
C MET A 29 7.32 -2.91 -14.70
N ASP A 30 7.14 -1.82 -15.45
CA ASP A 30 6.91 -0.48 -14.91
C ASP A 30 5.61 -0.39 -14.10
N THR A 31 4.60 -1.16 -14.50
CA THR A 31 3.32 -1.23 -13.79
C THR A 31 3.46 -1.97 -12.46
N VAL A 32 4.21 -3.08 -12.44
CA VAL A 32 4.50 -3.82 -11.20
C VAL A 32 5.34 -3.00 -10.25
N GLU A 33 6.40 -2.34 -10.75
CA GLU A 33 7.24 -1.45 -9.93
C GLU A 33 6.41 -0.33 -9.30
N PHE A 34 5.57 0.34 -10.10
CA PHE A 34 4.64 1.36 -9.59
C PHE A 34 3.71 0.78 -8.51
N ALA A 35 3.04 -0.33 -8.80
CA ALA A 35 2.09 -0.94 -7.87
C ALA A 35 2.76 -1.34 -6.55
N LEU A 36 3.96 -1.94 -6.61
CA LEU A 36 4.72 -2.35 -5.42
C LEU A 36 5.08 -1.15 -4.54
N TRP A 37 5.65 -0.10 -5.12
CA TRP A 37 6.01 1.11 -4.37
C TRP A 37 4.78 1.80 -3.77
N HIS A 38 3.69 1.84 -4.53
CA HIS A 38 2.45 2.43 -4.06
C HIS A 38 1.81 1.63 -2.92
N ILE A 39 1.72 0.31 -3.06
CA ILE A 39 1.25 -0.59 -2.00
C ILE A 39 2.11 -0.42 -0.74
N TYR A 40 3.43 -0.39 -0.89
CA TYR A 40 4.36 -0.21 0.22
C TYR A 40 4.11 1.11 0.95
N TYR A 41 3.99 2.22 0.22
CA TYR A 41 3.70 3.53 0.80
C TYR A 41 2.38 3.56 1.58
N VAL A 42 1.32 3.02 0.99
CA VAL A 42 -0.01 2.97 1.60
C VAL A 42 -0.01 2.08 2.84
N GLU A 43 0.62 0.90 2.77
CA GLU A 43 0.69 -0.03 3.90
C GLU A 43 1.51 0.54 5.06
N ARG A 44 2.64 1.20 4.77
CA ARG A 44 3.46 1.87 5.79
C ARG A 44 2.68 3.01 6.46
N SER A 45 2.05 3.87 5.67
CA SER A 45 1.24 4.99 6.16
C SER A 45 0.07 4.53 7.01
N LEU A 46 -0.61 3.44 6.61
CA LEU A 46 -1.67 2.85 7.42
C LEU A 46 -1.14 2.33 8.76
N GLY A 47 0.06 1.73 8.77
CA GLY A 47 0.73 1.33 10.01
C GLY A 47 0.92 2.50 10.97
N ASP A 48 1.46 3.61 10.48
CA ASP A 48 1.67 4.82 11.29
C ASP A 48 0.35 5.39 11.85
N VAL A 49 -0.71 5.40 11.03
CA VAL A 49 -2.05 5.84 11.45
C VAL A 49 -2.59 4.93 12.57
N LEU A 50 -2.47 3.61 12.42
CA LEU A 50 -2.92 2.66 13.44
C LEU A 50 -2.18 2.82 14.76
N VAL A 51 -0.87 3.02 14.71
CA VAL A 51 -0.06 3.27 15.90
C VAL A 51 -0.58 4.50 16.63
N LYS A 52 -0.83 5.62 15.92
CA LYS A 52 -1.39 6.84 16.53
C LYS A 52 -2.77 6.62 17.16
N ILE A 53 -3.68 5.95 16.45
CA ILE A 53 -5.03 5.66 16.94
C ILE A 53 -4.98 4.80 18.21
N LEU A 54 -4.17 3.75 18.22
CA LEU A 54 -4.09 2.83 19.35
C LEU A 54 -3.39 3.48 20.55
N LYS A 55 -2.35 4.30 20.33
CA LYS A 55 -1.71 5.10 21.39
C LYS A 55 -2.73 6.04 22.05
N GLY A 56 -3.53 6.77 21.27
CA GLY A 56 -4.57 7.66 21.81
C GLY A 56 -5.64 6.97 22.66
N GLY A 57 -5.88 5.68 22.42
CA GLY A 57 -6.84 4.88 23.20
C GLY A 57 -6.28 4.33 24.52
N ILE A 58 -4.96 4.24 24.68
CA ILE A 58 -4.32 3.68 25.86
C ILE A 58 -3.90 4.82 26.80
N LYS A 59 -4.61 4.96 27.92
CA LYS A 59 -4.23 5.90 29.01
C LYS A 59 -3.10 5.32 29.86
N SER A 60 -1.90 5.16 29.29
CA SER A 60 -0.72 4.74 30.05
C SER A 60 0.44 5.71 29.80
N ASN A 61 1.20 6.02 30.85
CA ASN A 61 2.39 6.87 30.79
C ASN A 61 3.69 6.05 30.61
N ASP A 62 3.58 4.75 30.32
CA ASP A 62 4.74 3.87 30.16
C ASP A 62 5.04 3.67 28.66
N GLY A 63 6.23 4.10 28.23
CA GLY A 63 6.71 4.02 26.85
C GLY A 63 6.88 2.59 26.34
N SER A 64 6.90 1.58 27.23
CA SER A 64 6.98 0.16 26.84
C SER A 64 5.78 -0.32 25.99
N TYR A 65 4.61 0.30 26.16
CA TYR A 65 3.42 -0.03 25.37
C TYR A 65 3.49 0.50 23.94
N GLU A 66 4.20 1.60 23.71
CA GLU A 66 4.34 2.19 22.38
C GLU A 66 5.16 1.29 21.46
N GLU A 67 6.32 0.84 21.95
CA GLU A 67 7.20 -0.08 21.22
C GLU A 67 6.49 -1.41 20.92
N LEU A 68 5.68 -1.90 21.88
CA LEU A 68 4.89 -3.11 21.68
C LEU A 68 3.82 -2.93 20.60
N ILE A 69 3.10 -1.80 20.56
CA ILE A 69 2.09 -1.52 19.53
C ILE A 69 2.75 -1.45 18.16
N GLU A 70 3.85 -0.71 18.03
CA GLU A 70 4.60 -0.60 16.77
C GLU A 70 5.06 -1.98 16.29
N TYR A 71 5.68 -2.76 17.17
CA TYR A 71 6.11 -4.12 16.89
C TYR A 71 4.95 -5.04 16.44
N LEU A 72 3.78 -4.93 17.07
CA LEU A 72 2.61 -5.71 16.70
C LEU A 72 2.08 -5.29 15.34
N ILE A 73 1.93 -3.99 15.08
CA ILE A 73 1.42 -3.45 13.82
C ILE A 73 2.31 -3.84 12.64
N ASP A 74 3.63 -3.80 12.80
CA ASP A 74 4.58 -4.15 11.74
C ASP A 74 4.50 -5.63 11.31
N ARG A 75 4.05 -6.51 12.21
CA ARG A 75 3.87 -7.94 11.92
C ARG A 75 2.54 -8.28 11.28
N LEU A 76 1.59 -7.35 11.26
CA LEU A 76 0.30 -7.58 10.65
C LEU A 76 0.37 -7.54 9.14
N PHE A 77 -0.38 -8.42 8.49
CA PHE A 77 -0.66 -8.33 7.08
C PHE A 77 -1.51 -7.10 6.78
N PHE A 78 -1.41 -6.57 5.56
CA PHE A 78 -2.17 -5.40 5.13
C PHE A 78 -3.68 -5.53 5.36
N THR A 79 -4.27 -6.70 5.10
CA THR A 79 -5.70 -6.95 5.35
C THR A 79 -6.06 -6.84 6.83
N GLU A 80 -5.18 -7.30 7.73
CA GLU A 80 -5.41 -7.20 9.17
C GLU A 80 -5.33 -5.74 9.64
N LYS A 81 -4.37 -4.97 9.12
CA LYS A 81 -4.28 -3.52 9.35
C LYS A 81 -5.58 -2.80 8.93
N ILE A 82 -6.11 -3.13 7.75
CA ILE A 82 -7.39 -2.57 7.26
C ILE A 82 -8.54 -2.93 8.22
N ASN A 83 -8.60 -4.17 8.69
CA ASN A 83 -9.66 -4.62 9.60
C ASN A 83 -9.58 -3.91 10.97
N ILE A 84 -8.38 -3.70 11.50
CA ILE A 84 -8.20 -2.93 12.74
C ILE A 84 -8.61 -1.48 12.53
N PHE A 85 -8.17 -0.86 11.43
CA PHE A 85 -8.54 0.52 11.09
C PHE A 85 -10.04 0.71 11.01
N GLU A 86 -10.74 -0.23 10.37
CA GLU A 86 -12.19 -0.25 10.27
C GLU A 86 -12.86 -0.31 11.66
N LYS A 87 -12.36 -1.18 12.54
CA LYS A 87 -12.91 -1.37 13.89
C LYS A 87 -12.63 -0.17 14.81
N ALA A 88 -11.44 0.41 14.72
CA ALA A 88 -11.02 1.52 15.59
C ALA A 88 -11.78 2.83 15.27
N SER A 89 -12.26 3.00 14.04
CA SER A 89 -12.87 4.25 13.56
C SER A 89 -14.40 4.30 13.72
N SER A 90 -14.97 3.78 14.81
CA SER A 90 -16.40 3.43 14.91
C SER A 90 -17.39 4.61 14.89
N THR A 91 -17.03 5.81 15.35
CA THR A 91 -17.94 6.97 15.44
C THR A 91 -17.76 8.01 14.33
N ASN A 92 -16.62 8.06 13.66
CA ASN A 92 -16.33 9.00 12.57
C ASN A 92 -15.36 8.37 11.57
N ARG A 93 -15.83 7.34 10.86
CA ARG A 93 -15.00 6.53 9.97
C ARG A 93 -14.67 7.30 8.68
N PRO A 94 -13.39 7.44 8.29
CA PRO A 94 -13.01 7.95 6.98
C PRO A 94 -13.32 6.90 5.90
N LYS A 95 -14.59 6.87 5.45
CA LYS A 95 -15.13 5.87 4.53
C LYS A 95 -14.38 5.83 3.20
N ASN A 96 -13.93 7.00 2.72
CA ASN A 96 -13.19 7.11 1.47
C ASN A 96 -11.82 6.45 1.58
N LEU A 97 -11.10 6.68 2.69
CA LEU A 97 -9.84 5.98 2.98
C LEU A 97 -10.05 4.47 3.12
N LEU A 98 -11.06 4.02 3.86
CA LEU A 98 -11.33 2.58 3.96
C LEU A 98 -11.63 1.95 2.59
N LYS A 99 -12.44 2.62 1.75
CA LYS A 99 -12.75 2.17 0.40
C LYS A 99 -11.48 2.10 -0.46
N TYR A 100 -10.63 3.11 -0.37
CA TYR A 100 -9.35 3.17 -1.06
C TYR A 100 -8.44 2.01 -0.65
N LEU A 101 -8.23 1.80 0.64
CA LEU A 101 -7.39 0.72 1.18
C LEU A 101 -7.83 -0.66 0.68
N ARG A 102 -9.15 -0.91 0.60
CA ARG A 102 -9.71 -2.16 0.05
C ARG A 102 -9.39 -2.33 -1.44
N LYS A 103 -9.41 -1.25 -2.24
CA LYS A 103 -8.98 -1.30 -3.64
C LYS A 103 -7.49 -1.62 -3.77
N ILE A 104 -6.64 -1.01 -2.95
CA ILE A 104 -5.20 -1.29 -2.93
C ILE A 104 -4.93 -2.74 -2.51
N ASN A 105 -5.70 -3.30 -1.56
CA ASN A 105 -5.56 -4.69 -1.17
C ASN A 105 -5.87 -5.66 -2.32
N ASN A 106 -6.81 -5.30 -3.22
CA ASN A 106 -7.07 -6.10 -4.42
C ASN A 106 -5.87 -6.07 -5.38
N ILE A 107 -5.30 -4.89 -5.65
CA ILE A 107 -4.09 -4.75 -6.48
C ILE A 107 -2.93 -5.55 -5.87
N ARG A 108 -2.73 -5.42 -4.55
CA ARG A 108 -1.76 -6.18 -3.77
C ARG A 108 -1.91 -7.69 -3.98
N ASN A 109 -3.14 -8.20 -3.88
CA ASN A 109 -3.42 -9.62 -4.09
C ASN A 109 -3.07 -10.05 -5.52
N ASP A 110 -3.42 -9.26 -6.53
CA ASP A 110 -3.09 -9.57 -7.92
C ASP A 110 -1.57 -9.57 -8.16
N VAL A 111 -0.81 -8.63 -7.57
CA VAL A 111 0.66 -8.62 -7.61
C VAL A 111 1.24 -9.89 -6.96
N TYR A 112 0.81 -10.25 -5.74
CA TYR A 112 1.34 -11.44 -5.04
C TYR A 112 0.99 -12.76 -5.71
N HIS A 113 -0.13 -12.82 -6.42
CA HIS A 113 -0.51 -13.99 -7.22
C HIS A 113 0.10 -13.97 -8.63
N GLY A 114 0.92 -12.97 -8.97
CA GLY A 114 1.54 -12.86 -10.29
C GLY A 114 0.55 -12.58 -11.43
N ARG A 115 -0.66 -12.07 -11.12
CA ARG A 115 -1.71 -11.77 -12.11
C ARG A 115 -1.48 -10.40 -12.74
N ILE A 116 -0.31 -10.21 -13.34
CA ILE A 116 0.15 -8.89 -13.79
C ILE A 116 -0.76 -8.29 -14.89
N ASP A 117 -1.33 -9.14 -15.75
CA ASP A 117 -2.31 -8.75 -16.77
C ASP A 117 -3.62 -8.19 -16.19
N ASN A 118 -3.89 -8.46 -14.92
CA ASN A 118 -5.10 -8.04 -14.22
C ASN A 118 -4.90 -6.83 -13.33
N LEU A 119 -3.73 -6.18 -13.33
CA LEU A 119 -3.49 -4.98 -12.54
C LEU A 119 -4.38 -3.84 -13.02
N LYS A 120 -5.48 -3.64 -12.31
CA LYS A 120 -6.52 -2.68 -12.63
C LYS A 120 -6.91 -1.86 -11.42
N TYR A 121 -7.27 -0.61 -11.67
CA TYR A 121 -7.85 0.29 -10.70
C TYR A 121 -9.17 0.84 -11.25
N ASP A 122 -10.27 0.63 -10.51
CA ASP A 122 -11.64 0.94 -10.97
C ASP A 122 -11.95 0.39 -12.38
N GLY A 123 -11.48 -0.83 -12.66
CA GLY A 123 -11.67 -1.50 -13.95
C GLY A 123 -10.76 -1.02 -15.09
N LYS A 124 -10.01 0.08 -14.90
CA LYS A 124 -9.02 0.58 -15.87
C LYS A 124 -7.64 -0.04 -15.63
N ASN A 125 -6.85 -0.23 -16.69
CA ASN A 125 -5.54 -0.88 -16.62
C ASN A 125 -4.48 0.06 -16.01
N LEU A 126 -3.69 -0.45 -15.06
CA LEU A 126 -2.59 0.30 -14.43
C LEU A 126 -1.38 0.53 -15.34
N THR A 127 -1.32 -0.06 -16.54
CA THR A 127 -0.33 0.34 -17.55
C THR A 127 -0.54 1.78 -18.03
N SER A 128 -1.77 2.29 -17.96
CA SER A 128 -2.08 3.68 -18.33
C SER A 128 -1.63 4.66 -17.27
N ARG A 129 -0.89 5.70 -17.70
CA ARG A 129 -0.48 6.84 -16.86
C ARG A 129 -1.68 7.51 -16.17
N GLU A 130 -2.77 7.76 -16.90
CA GLU A 130 -3.99 8.38 -16.34
C GLU A 130 -4.56 7.55 -15.17
N THR A 131 -4.46 6.22 -15.26
CA THR A 131 -4.95 5.33 -14.18
C THR A 131 -4.03 5.36 -12.96
N LYS A 132 -2.71 5.49 -13.18
CA LYS A 132 -1.73 5.69 -12.08
C LYS A 132 -1.94 7.04 -11.39
N GLU A 133 -2.12 8.11 -12.16
CA GLU A 133 -2.39 9.46 -11.64
C GLU A 133 -3.69 9.47 -10.83
N LYS A 134 -4.79 8.91 -11.36
CA LYS A 134 -6.04 8.79 -10.61
C LYS A 134 -5.87 8.02 -9.29
N LEU A 135 -5.06 6.96 -9.28
CA LEU A 135 -4.80 6.17 -8.08
C LEU A 135 -4.05 6.96 -7.01
N ILE A 136 -3.17 7.90 -7.42
CA ILE A 136 -2.47 8.84 -6.53
C ILE A 136 -3.45 9.91 -6.03
N ASP A 137 -4.22 10.55 -6.92
CA ASP A 137 -5.18 11.59 -6.56
C ASP A 137 -6.24 11.07 -5.58
N ASP A 138 -6.74 9.85 -5.79
CA ASP A 138 -7.69 9.21 -4.89
C ASP A 138 -7.09 8.91 -3.50
N LEU A 139 -5.76 8.70 -3.39
CA LEU A 139 -5.09 8.59 -2.11
C LEU A 139 -5.07 9.93 -1.39
N ASP A 140 -4.61 10.97 -2.06
CA ASP A 140 -4.48 12.31 -1.49
C ASP A 140 -5.85 12.84 -1.03
N SER A 141 -6.88 12.66 -1.86
CA SER A 141 -8.26 12.98 -1.48
C SER A 141 -8.72 12.18 -0.25
N ALA A 142 -8.44 10.86 -0.22
CA ALA A 142 -8.85 10.02 0.89
C ALA A 142 -8.13 10.35 2.21
N LEU A 143 -6.88 10.79 2.15
CA LEU A 143 -6.11 11.24 3.31
C LEU A 143 -6.62 12.58 3.81
N ASN A 144 -6.88 13.54 2.92
CA ASN A 144 -7.44 14.85 3.28
C ASN A 144 -8.81 14.71 3.97
N ASP A 145 -9.68 13.86 3.44
CA ASP A 145 -10.97 13.56 4.06
C ASP A 145 -10.81 12.98 5.48
N ALA A 146 -9.79 12.15 5.69
CA ALA A 146 -9.52 11.58 7.01
C ALA A 146 -9.06 12.63 8.03
N VAL A 147 -8.19 13.54 7.61
CA VAL A 147 -7.71 14.66 8.45
C VAL A 147 -8.86 15.61 8.82
N GLU A 148 -9.75 15.92 7.88
CA GLU A 148 -10.91 16.76 8.17
C GLU A 148 -11.86 16.15 9.21
N ILE A 149 -12.06 14.83 9.16
CA ILE A 149 -12.91 14.12 10.11
C ILE A 149 -12.30 14.14 11.51
N GLU A 150 -10.98 13.97 11.62
CA GLU A 150 -10.26 14.05 12.90
C GLU A 150 -10.39 15.44 13.53
N ASN A 151 -10.19 16.50 12.76
CA ASN A 151 -10.31 17.89 13.24
C ASN A 151 -11.73 18.28 13.68
N LYS A 152 -12.78 17.62 13.16
CA LYS A 152 -14.19 17.86 13.53
C LYS A 152 -14.63 17.04 14.75
N ALA A 153 -13.83 16.09 15.21
CA ALA A 153 -14.14 15.21 16.34
C ALA A 153 -13.51 15.67 17.67
N LEU A 154 -12.64 16.69 17.63
CA LEU A 154 -12.05 17.41 18.76
C LEU A 154 -12.84 18.70 19.05
#